data_AF-A0A3Q7YB56-F1
#
_entry.id   AF-A0A3Q7YB56-F1
#
_cell.length_a   1.000
_cell.length_b   1.000
_cell.length_c   1.000
_cell.angle_alpha   90.00
_cell.angle_beta   90.00
_cell.angle_gamma   90.00
#
_symmetry.space_group_name_H-M   'P 1'
#
loop_
_entity.id
_entity.type
_entity.pdbx_description
1 polymer ?
#
loop_
_entity_poly.entity_id
_entity_poly.type
_entity_poly.pdbx_seq_one_letter_code
_entity_poly.pdbx_strand_id
1 'polypeptide(L)'
;MLFLLLLSTSYSAYDYYKLAQQWPTTYCTHQTKKMPCKPNVPIKFTLHGLWPSNHSGFEPSFCSQTKLNTGLIVGDLKTRLIAEWPNLNGVDDHFWSYEWDKHGTCSSMPHNPLGYLSLALTIKNKHEILPIFARANIVPHPNKTYTRSLINSTIFGAIHVIPQLSCVFDAKRNSYLLEIRLCLDQTGATFINCNPYNNCGNNIILPL
;
A
#
# COMPACT_ATOMS: atom_id res chain seq x y z
N MET A 1 7.01 -49.23 -13.59
CA MET A 1 5.92 -48.25 -13.49
C MET A 1 6.54 -46.86 -13.47
N LEU A 2 6.30 -46.07 -14.51
CA LEU A 2 6.84 -44.71 -14.63
C LEU A 2 5.94 -43.78 -13.80
N PHE A 3 6.44 -43.27 -12.68
CA PHE A 3 5.75 -42.22 -11.91
C PHE A 3 5.87 -40.91 -12.69
N LEU A 4 4.81 -40.54 -13.43
CA LEU A 4 4.66 -39.15 -13.87
C LEU A 4 4.35 -38.30 -12.64
N LEU A 5 5.36 -37.60 -12.14
CA LEU A 5 5.17 -36.44 -11.27
C LEU A 5 4.50 -35.37 -12.12
N LEU A 6 3.17 -35.29 -12.03
CA LEU A 6 2.42 -34.12 -12.47
C LEU A 6 2.85 -32.97 -11.57
N LEU A 7 3.85 -32.21 -12.02
CA LEU A 7 4.13 -30.88 -11.50
C LEU A 7 2.89 -30.04 -11.81
N SER A 8 1.94 -30.03 -10.88
CA SER A 8 0.87 -29.04 -10.86
C SER A 8 1.55 -27.69 -10.66
N THR A 9 1.90 -27.03 -11.76
CA THR A 9 2.24 -25.62 -11.75
C THR A 9 1.00 -24.91 -11.24
N SER A 10 0.97 -24.59 -9.95
CA SER A 10 -0.01 -23.65 -9.40
C SER A 10 0.27 -22.33 -10.10
N TYR A 11 -0.44 -22.06 -11.19
CA TYR A 11 -0.37 -20.77 -11.85
C TYR A 11 -0.82 -19.75 -10.81
N SER A 12 0.10 -18.94 -10.31
CA SER A 12 -0.24 -17.86 -9.37
C SER A 12 -1.25 -16.96 -10.09
N ALA A 13 -2.37 -16.67 -9.45
CA ALA A 13 -3.43 -15.82 -10.02
C ALA A 13 -2.99 -14.34 -10.20
N TYR A 14 -1.75 -14.03 -9.78
CA TYR A 14 -1.13 -12.72 -9.84
C TYR A 14 0.38 -12.84 -10.10
N ASP A 15 0.97 -11.81 -10.71
CA ASP A 15 2.38 -11.75 -11.07
C ASP A 15 3.28 -11.18 -9.96
N TYR A 16 2.78 -10.27 -9.12
CA TYR A 16 3.55 -9.62 -8.07
C TYR A 16 2.65 -8.98 -7.00
N TYR A 17 3.19 -8.63 -5.83
CA TYR A 17 2.47 -7.82 -4.83
C TYR A 17 2.75 -6.33 -4.98
N LYS A 18 1.73 -5.51 -4.79
CA LYS A 18 1.84 -4.06 -4.70
C LYS A 18 1.46 -3.61 -3.28
N LEU A 19 2.44 -3.15 -2.51
CA LEU A 19 2.21 -2.54 -1.20
C LEU A 19 1.86 -1.06 -1.38
N ALA A 20 0.58 -0.72 -1.30
CA ALA A 20 0.09 0.64 -1.34
C ALA A 20 0.15 1.29 0.03
N GLN A 21 0.96 2.34 0.16
CA GLN A 21 1.06 3.17 1.35
C GLN A 21 0.50 4.55 1.05
N GLN A 22 -0.46 5.03 1.84
CA GLN A 22 -1.13 6.31 1.66
C GLN A 22 -0.61 7.38 2.62
N TRP A 23 -0.66 8.64 2.21
CA TRP A 23 -0.41 9.80 3.06
C TRP A 23 -1.73 10.29 3.68
N PRO A 24 -1.95 10.10 5.00
CA PRO A 24 -3.24 10.37 5.62
C PRO A 24 -3.73 11.81 5.47
N THR A 25 -2.84 12.80 5.61
CA THR A 25 -3.22 14.22 5.44
C THR A 25 -3.80 14.47 4.05
N THR A 26 -3.15 14.00 2.97
CA THR A 26 -3.66 14.19 1.61
C THR A 26 -5.01 13.48 1.42
N TYR A 27 -5.15 12.27 1.93
CA TYR A 27 -6.41 11.54 1.88
C TYR A 27 -7.55 12.36 2.51
N CYS A 28 -7.32 12.86 3.73
CA CYS A 28 -8.32 13.57 4.51
C CYS A 28 -8.68 14.96 3.98
N THR A 29 -7.73 15.69 3.39
CA THR A 29 -7.96 17.09 2.96
C THR A 29 -8.30 17.21 1.47
N HIS A 30 -7.85 16.27 0.63
CA HIS A 30 -8.00 16.38 -0.83
C HIS A 30 -8.81 15.24 -1.47
N GLN A 31 -8.76 14.01 -0.93
CA GLN A 31 -9.50 12.87 -1.50
C GLN A 31 -10.94 12.79 -0.96
N THR A 32 -11.14 12.85 0.35
CA THR A 32 -12.45 12.60 0.98
C THR A 32 -13.16 13.87 1.44
N LYS A 33 -13.18 14.92 0.60
CA LYS A 33 -13.80 16.22 0.95
C LYS A 33 -15.24 16.15 1.47
N LYS A 34 -15.96 15.05 1.22
CA LYS A 34 -17.35 14.81 1.64
C LYS A 34 -17.50 14.02 2.95
N MET A 35 -16.45 13.37 3.44
CA MET A 35 -16.48 12.56 4.67
C MET A 35 -15.31 12.97 5.58
N PRO A 36 -15.60 13.51 6.77
CA PRO A 36 -14.54 13.92 7.68
C PRO A 36 -13.74 12.70 8.14
N CYS A 37 -12.42 12.88 8.21
CA CYS A 37 -11.56 11.91 8.86
C CYS A 37 -11.74 11.94 10.38
N LYS A 38 -11.29 10.87 11.04
CA LYS A 38 -11.12 10.80 12.49
C LYS A 38 -10.17 11.92 12.98
N PRO A 39 -10.35 12.41 14.22
CA PRO A 39 -9.36 13.29 14.84
C PRO A 39 -8.01 12.59 14.95
N ASN A 40 -6.93 13.38 15.05
CA ASN A 40 -5.54 12.88 15.19
C ASN A 40 -5.07 12.02 14.01
N VAL A 41 -5.21 12.55 12.80
CA VAL A 41 -4.71 11.93 11.57
C VAL A 41 -3.20 11.65 11.69
N PRO A 42 -2.72 10.42 11.44
CA PRO A 42 -1.29 10.10 11.59
C PRO A 42 -0.40 10.88 10.63
N ILE A 43 0.69 11.47 11.14
CA ILE A 43 1.74 12.11 10.34
C ILE A 43 2.82 11.09 9.97
N LYS A 44 2.39 10.05 9.24
CA LYS A 44 3.24 9.01 8.66
C LYS A 44 2.49 8.34 7.51
N PHE A 45 3.21 7.66 6.62
CA PHE A 45 2.55 6.80 5.65
C PHE A 45 1.88 5.63 6.36
N THR A 46 0.60 5.39 6.10
CA THR A 46 -0.15 4.21 6.58
C THR A 46 -0.42 3.26 5.42
N LEU A 47 -0.76 2.00 5.72
CA LEU A 47 -1.21 1.07 4.69
C LEU A 47 -2.56 1.51 4.14
N HIS A 48 -2.66 1.43 2.82
CA HIS A 48 -3.93 1.25 2.14
C HIS A 48 -4.15 -0.24 1.90
N GLY A 49 -3.16 -0.94 1.32
CA GLY A 49 -3.21 -2.39 1.24
C GLY A 49 -2.07 -3.09 0.52
N LEU A 50 -2.18 -4.42 0.42
CA LEU A 50 -1.23 -5.31 -0.21
C LEU A 50 -1.91 -6.05 -1.37
N TRP A 51 -1.70 -5.60 -2.60
CA TRP A 51 -2.55 -6.02 -3.71
C TRP A 51 -1.82 -7.00 -4.62
N PRO A 52 -2.24 -8.28 -4.70
CA PRO A 52 -1.94 -9.14 -5.84
C PRO A 52 -2.21 -8.38 -7.16
N SER A 53 -1.21 -8.32 -8.04
CA SER A 53 -1.23 -7.51 -9.26
C SER A 53 -0.64 -8.28 -10.44
N ASN A 54 -1.11 -8.00 -11.65
CA ASN A 54 -0.53 -8.53 -12.89
C ASN A 54 0.26 -7.48 -13.68
N HIS A 55 1.23 -7.93 -14.47
CA HIS A 55 2.01 -7.06 -15.34
C HIS A 55 1.18 -6.42 -16.46
N SER A 56 0.01 -6.99 -16.77
CA SER A 56 -0.98 -6.36 -17.65
C SER A 56 -1.60 -5.08 -17.08
N GLY A 57 -1.37 -4.81 -15.78
CA GLY A 57 -1.99 -3.70 -15.03
C GLY A 57 -3.32 -4.06 -14.38
N PHE A 58 -3.87 -5.25 -14.64
CA PHE A 58 -5.07 -5.75 -13.99
C PHE A 58 -4.75 -6.30 -12.59
N GLU A 59 -5.59 -5.98 -11.61
CA GLU A 59 -5.54 -6.54 -10.26
C GLU A 59 -6.68 -7.55 -10.11
N PRO A 60 -6.41 -8.85 -9.86
CA PRO A 60 -7.47 -9.78 -9.53
C PRO A 60 -8.20 -9.31 -8.27
N SER A 61 -9.51 -9.54 -8.22
CA SER A 61 -10.32 -9.11 -7.08
C SER A 61 -11.41 -10.11 -6.73
N PHE A 62 -11.76 -10.16 -5.44
CA PHE A 62 -12.84 -10.99 -4.91
C PHE A 62 -12.74 -12.48 -5.31
N CYS A 63 -11.54 -13.05 -5.21
CA CYS A 63 -11.22 -14.38 -5.76
C CYS A 63 -11.75 -15.55 -4.93
N SER A 64 -12.21 -15.32 -3.70
CA SER A 64 -12.72 -16.35 -2.79
C SER A 64 -13.81 -15.77 -1.89
N GLN A 65 -14.64 -16.65 -1.34
CA GLN A 65 -15.67 -16.31 -0.35
C GLN A 65 -15.19 -16.45 1.09
N THR A 66 -13.93 -16.87 1.33
CA THR A 66 -13.38 -16.94 2.68
C THR A 66 -13.39 -15.55 3.32
N LYS A 67 -14.01 -15.43 4.49
CA LYS A 67 -14.15 -14.16 5.21
C LYS A 67 -13.09 -14.00 6.29
N LEU A 68 -12.63 -12.76 6.47
CA LEU A 68 -11.86 -12.37 7.64
C LEU A 68 -12.80 -12.33 8.85
N ASN A 69 -12.51 -13.15 9.87
CA ASN A 69 -13.14 -13.00 11.17
C ASN A 69 -12.33 -11.98 11.99
N THR A 70 -12.80 -10.74 12.07
CA THR A 70 -12.10 -9.67 12.78
C THR A 70 -12.03 -9.90 14.29
N GLY A 71 -12.90 -10.75 14.85
CA GLY A 71 -12.82 -11.18 16.25
C GLY A 71 -11.55 -11.97 16.59
N LEU A 72 -10.85 -12.51 15.58
CA LEU A 72 -9.55 -13.18 15.74
C LEU A 72 -8.36 -12.22 15.65
N ILE A 73 -8.59 -10.95 15.31
CA ILE A 73 -7.54 -9.92 15.30
C ILE A 73 -7.35 -9.43 16.73
N VAL A 74 -6.38 -10.02 17.42
CA VAL A 74 -6.10 -9.78 18.85
C VAL A 74 -4.61 -9.54 19.10
N GLY A 75 -4.28 -9.11 20.32
CA GLY A 75 -2.89 -8.95 20.78
C GLY A 75 -2.06 -8.00 19.91
N ASP A 76 -0.81 -8.38 19.66
CA ASP A 76 0.16 -7.60 18.87
C ASP A 76 -0.35 -7.25 17.47
N LEU A 77 -1.00 -8.21 16.79
CA LEU A 77 -1.52 -7.99 15.44
C LEU A 77 -2.53 -6.83 15.42
N LYS A 78 -3.46 -6.79 16.38
CA LYS A 78 -4.44 -5.72 16.49
C LYS A 78 -3.76 -4.35 16.72
N THR A 79 -2.82 -4.30 17.65
CA THR A 79 -2.08 -3.07 17.97
C THR A 79 -1.36 -2.53 16.74
N ARG A 80 -0.67 -3.39 15.99
CA ARG A 80 0.04 -3.01 14.77
C ARG A 80 -0.90 -2.60 13.64
N LEU A 81 -2.03 -3.28 13.46
CA LEU A 81 -3.02 -2.89 12.45
C LEU A 81 -3.65 -1.52 12.74
N ILE A 82 -3.98 -1.22 14.00
CA ILE A 82 -4.49 0.10 14.40
C ILE A 82 -3.44 1.18 14.12
N ALA A 83 -2.17 0.91 14.43
CA ALA A 83 -1.10 1.89 14.27
C ALA A 83 -0.68 2.10 12.81
N GLU A 84 -0.67 1.05 11.98
CA GLU A 84 -0.07 1.08 10.65
C GLU A 84 -1.09 1.00 9.51
N TRP A 85 -2.29 0.49 9.76
CA TRP A 85 -3.35 0.30 8.76
C TRP A 85 -4.72 0.84 9.24
N PRO A 86 -4.81 2.05 9.81
CA PRO A 86 -6.08 2.58 10.27
C PRO A 86 -7.02 2.88 9.11
N ASN A 87 -8.33 2.74 9.36
CA ASN A 87 -9.34 3.41 8.55
C ASN A 87 -9.41 4.88 9.00
N LEU A 88 -9.10 5.79 8.07
CA LEU A 88 -9.00 7.22 8.35
C LEU A 88 -10.36 7.90 8.53
N ASN A 89 -11.46 7.32 8.01
CA ASN A 89 -12.80 7.94 8.02
C ASN A 89 -13.93 6.94 8.31
N GLY A 90 -13.64 5.84 9.02
CA GLY A 90 -14.59 4.78 9.31
C GLY A 90 -14.07 3.78 10.32
N VAL A 91 -14.66 2.58 10.37
CA VAL A 91 -14.26 1.52 11.30
C VAL A 91 -13.11 0.71 10.69
N ASP A 92 -12.09 0.41 11.48
CA ASP A 92 -10.88 -0.28 11.01
C ASP A 92 -11.21 -1.71 10.55
N ASP A 93 -11.98 -2.45 11.34
CA ASP A 93 -12.48 -3.80 11.02
C ASP A 93 -13.16 -3.88 9.64
N HIS A 94 -13.96 -2.87 9.28
CA HIS A 94 -14.62 -2.82 7.96
C HIS A 94 -13.60 -2.63 6.84
N PHE A 95 -12.57 -1.81 7.07
CA PHE A 95 -11.54 -1.56 6.08
C PHE A 95 -10.65 -2.78 5.88
N TRP A 96 -10.20 -3.42 6.96
CA TRP A 96 -9.42 -4.66 6.87
C TRP A 96 -10.22 -5.79 6.21
N SER A 97 -11.51 -5.90 6.51
CA SER A 97 -12.39 -6.88 5.86
C SER A 97 -12.55 -6.61 4.36
N TYR A 98 -12.69 -5.33 3.97
CA TYR A 98 -12.77 -4.95 2.56
C TYR A 98 -11.47 -5.25 1.81
N GLU A 99 -10.31 -4.87 2.36
CA GLU A 99 -9.01 -5.14 1.76
C GLU A 99 -8.71 -6.64 1.67
N TRP A 100 -9.13 -7.42 2.68
CA TRP A 100 -9.09 -8.87 2.60
C TRP A 100 -9.99 -9.41 1.48
N ASP A 101 -11.28 -9.07 1.50
CA ASP A 101 -12.27 -9.61 0.56
C ASP A 101 -11.88 -9.30 -0.88
N LYS A 102 -11.47 -8.05 -1.15
CA LYS A 102 -11.12 -7.60 -2.48
C LYS A 102 -9.73 -8.10 -2.92
N HIS A 103 -8.71 -8.00 -2.08
CA HIS A 103 -7.32 -8.24 -2.50
C HIS A 103 -6.71 -9.48 -1.85
N GLY A 104 -6.88 -9.65 -0.54
CA GLY A 104 -6.31 -10.77 0.20
C GLY A 104 -6.80 -12.15 -0.27
N THR A 105 -8.07 -12.26 -0.69
CA THR A 105 -8.63 -13.50 -1.24
C THR A 105 -7.95 -13.96 -2.53
N CYS A 106 -7.25 -13.06 -3.24
CA CYS A 106 -6.52 -13.32 -4.47
C CYS A 106 -5.03 -13.61 -4.24
N SER A 107 -4.58 -13.56 -2.99
CA SER A 107 -3.20 -13.87 -2.61
C SER A 107 -2.90 -15.37 -2.72
N SER A 108 -1.64 -15.76 -2.53
CA SER A 108 -1.25 -17.16 -2.36
C SER A 108 -1.73 -17.76 -1.03
N MET A 109 -2.44 -16.98 -0.20
CA MET A 109 -2.98 -17.36 1.11
C MET A 109 -4.51 -17.22 1.17
N PRO A 110 -5.29 -17.78 0.21
CA PRO A 110 -6.73 -17.52 0.10
C PRO A 110 -7.57 -18.00 1.30
N HIS A 111 -6.99 -18.86 2.15
CA HIS A 111 -7.61 -19.38 3.37
C HIS A 111 -6.92 -18.93 4.66
N ASN A 112 -5.97 -17.98 4.60
CA ASN A 112 -5.26 -17.47 5.77
C ASN A 112 -5.30 -15.92 5.84
N PRO A 113 -6.47 -15.33 6.20
CA PRO A 113 -6.62 -13.89 6.35
C PRO A 113 -5.62 -13.24 7.31
N LEU A 114 -5.37 -13.85 8.47
CA LEU A 114 -4.47 -13.30 9.48
C LEU A 114 -3.01 -13.33 9.00
N GLY A 115 -2.61 -14.36 8.26
CA GLY A 115 -1.31 -14.45 7.61
C GLY A 115 -1.10 -13.35 6.58
N TYR A 116 -2.11 -13.07 5.75
CA TYR A 116 -2.07 -11.97 4.78
C TYR A 116 -1.93 -10.59 5.45
N LEU A 117 -2.72 -10.31 6.49
CA LEU A 117 -2.60 -9.06 7.25
C LEU A 117 -1.22 -8.92 7.91
N SER A 118 -0.70 -10.02 8.47
CA SER A 118 0.64 -10.07 9.07
C SER A 118 1.74 -9.87 8.04
N LEU A 119 1.60 -10.40 6.83
CA LEU A 119 2.54 -10.21 5.72
C LEU A 119 2.58 -8.73 5.32
N ALA A 120 1.43 -8.09 5.12
CA ALA A 120 1.37 -6.68 4.74
C ALA A 120 2.08 -5.77 5.76
N LEU A 121 1.84 -5.99 7.05
CA LEU A 121 2.54 -5.28 8.12
C LEU A 121 4.05 -5.56 8.10
N THR A 122 4.43 -6.83 7.95
CA THR A 122 5.85 -7.24 7.89
C THR A 122 6.58 -6.54 6.75
N ILE A 123 5.98 -6.50 5.55
CA ILE A 123 6.56 -5.82 4.39
C ILE A 123 6.68 -4.32 4.67
N LYS A 124 5.61 -3.68 5.17
CA LYS A 124 5.64 -2.26 5.52
C LYS A 124 6.74 -1.91 6.50
N ASN A 125 6.94 -2.74 7.53
CA ASN A 125 7.95 -2.48 8.56
C ASN A 125 9.40 -2.66 8.07
N LYS A 126 9.64 -3.25 6.89
CA LYS A 126 11.00 -3.30 6.30
C LYS A 126 11.55 -1.91 5.99
N HIS A 127 10.68 -1.00 5.49
CA HIS A 127 11.08 0.35 5.09
C HIS A 127 10.00 1.38 5.40
N GLU A 128 10.25 2.20 6.41
CA GLU A 128 9.43 3.38 6.67
C GLU A 128 9.79 4.53 5.72
N ILE A 129 8.82 4.94 4.89
CA ILE A 129 9.04 5.96 3.85
C ILE A 129 9.35 7.33 4.45
N LEU A 130 8.66 7.74 5.52
CA LEU A 130 8.82 9.09 6.08
C LEU A 130 10.24 9.34 6.62
N PRO A 131 10.87 8.42 7.39
CA PRO A 131 12.29 8.53 7.75
C PRO A 131 13.25 8.52 6.55
N ILE A 132 12.95 7.75 5.49
CA ILE A 132 13.72 7.80 4.23
C ILE A 132 13.66 9.21 3.62
N PHE A 133 12.47 9.78 3.54
CA PHE A 133 12.23 11.13 3.03
C PHE A 133 12.92 12.21 3.87
N ALA A 134 12.84 12.11 5.20
CA ALA A 134 13.47 13.06 6.10
C ALA A 134 14.99 13.15 5.90
N ARG A 135 15.68 12.02 5.67
CA ARG A 135 17.12 11.99 5.36
C ARG A 135 17.50 12.73 4.07
N ALA A 136 16.55 12.88 3.15
CA ALA A 136 16.70 13.65 1.91
C ALA A 136 16.08 15.07 2.00
N ASN A 137 15.76 15.56 3.20
CA ASN A 137 15.07 16.84 3.44
C ASN A 137 13.70 16.97 2.75
N ILE A 138 13.06 15.83 2.48
CA ILE A 138 11.66 15.72 2.08
C ILE A 138 10.85 15.59 3.38
N VAL A 139 10.27 16.69 3.82
CA VAL A 139 9.46 16.75 5.05
C VAL A 139 8.06 17.26 4.74
N PRO A 140 7.03 16.80 5.49
CA PRO A 140 5.69 17.37 5.38
C PRO A 140 5.73 18.88 5.59
N HIS A 141 5.09 19.64 4.70
CA HIS A 141 5.10 21.10 4.74
C HIS A 141 3.88 21.66 3.99
N PRO A 142 3.25 22.76 4.45
CA PRO A 142 2.03 23.28 3.83
C PRO A 142 2.23 23.78 2.40
N ASN A 143 3.39 24.38 2.12
CA ASN A 143 3.64 25.11 0.87
C ASN A 143 4.89 24.65 0.10
N LYS A 144 5.63 23.64 0.60
CA LYS A 144 6.87 23.20 -0.05
C LYS A 144 6.53 22.12 -1.06
N THR A 145 7.19 22.19 -2.20
CA THR A 145 7.08 21.16 -3.23
C THR A 145 8.39 20.41 -3.38
N TYR A 146 8.28 19.17 -3.82
CA TYR A 146 9.41 18.29 -4.11
C TYR A 146 9.27 17.82 -5.54
N THR A 147 10.37 17.78 -6.28
CA THR A 147 10.31 17.28 -7.64
C THR A 147 10.05 15.78 -7.63
N ARG A 148 9.29 15.30 -8.61
CA ARG A 148 9.05 13.87 -8.82
C ARG A 148 10.37 13.09 -8.93
N SER A 149 11.36 13.68 -9.60
CA SER A 149 12.71 13.10 -9.73
C SER A 149 13.37 12.89 -8.37
N LEU A 150 13.31 13.89 -7.47
CA LEU A 150 13.85 13.80 -6.12
C LEU A 150 13.16 12.72 -5.28
N ILE A 151 11.83 12.61 -5.34
CA ILE A 151 11.08 11.56 -4.63
C ILE A 151 11.50 10.17 -5.12
N ASN A 152 11.52 9.97 -6.44
CA ASN A 152 11.92 8.70 -7.04
C ASN A 152 13.36 8.32 -6.72
N SER A 153 14.31 9.26 -6.86
CA SER A 153 15.72 8.99 -6.59
C SER A 153 15.98 8.72 -5.10
N THR A 154 15.22 9.37 -4.21
CA THR A 154 15.29 9.11 -2.76
C THR A 154 14.84 7.69 -2.42
N ILE A 155 13.73 7.22 -3.00
CA ILE A 155 13.24 5.85 -2.80
C ILE A 155 14.21 4.84 -3.42
N PHE A 156 14.67 5.10 -4.64
CA PHE A 156 15.64 4.24 -5.32
C PHE A 156 16.96 4.13 -4.54
N GLY A 157 17.47 5.24 -3.99
CA GLY A 157 18.69 5.24 -3.19
C GLY A 157 18.60 4.45 -1.88
N ALA A 158 17.39 4.29 -1.32
CA ALA A 158 17.17 3.61 -0.05
C ALA A 158 16.67 2.15 -0.19
N ILE A 159 15.87 1.86 -1.22
CA ILE A 159 15.17 0.57 -1.39
C ILE A 159 15.63 -0.14 -2.68
N HIS A 160 16.37 0.55 -3.56
CA HIS A 160 16.86 0.01 -4.85
C HIS A 160 15.76 -0.43 -5.82
N VAL A 161 14.58 0.17 -5.72
CA VAL A 161 13.45 -0.06 -6.64
C VAL A 161 12.78 1.23 -7.07
N ILE A 162 12.14 1.18 -8.24
CA ILE A 162 11.31 2.26 -8.76
C ILE A 162 9.88 2.08 -8.23
N PRO A 163 9.34 3.06 -7.46
CA PRO A 163 7.98 3.01 -6.94
C PRO A 163 6.95 3.47 -7.99
N GLN A 164 5.67 3.25 -7.70
CA GLN A 164 4.60 4.03 -8.33
C GLN A 164 4.19 5.19 -7.41
N LEU A 165 4.01 6.38 -8.00
CA LEU A 165 3.50 7.54 -7.29
C LEU A 165 2.06 7.82 -7.73
N SER A 166 1.16 7.99 -6.76
CA SER A 166 -0.22 8.38 -6.98
C SER A 166 -0.49 9.72 -6.31
N CYS A 167 -1.05 10.66 -7.05
CA CYS A 167 -1.40 11.98 -6.56
C CYS A 167 -2.86 12.33 -6.82
N VAL A 168 -3.36 13.28 -6.04
CA VAL A 168 -4.63 13.96 -6.25
C VAL A 168 -4.37 15.43 -6.54
N PHE A 169 -5.33 16.09 -7.19
CA PHE A 169 -5.21 17.48 -7.60
C PHE A 169 -6.30 18.33 -6.95
N ASP A 170 -5.95 19.53 -6.51
CA ASP A 170 -6.93 20.53 -6.12
C ASP A 170 -7.49 21.27 -7.35
N ALA A 171 -8.40 22.24 -7.11
CA ALA A 171 -8.99 23.06 -8.17
C ALA A 171 -7.95 23.94 -8.90
N LYS A 172 -6.81 24.22 -8.27
CA LYS A 172 -5.69 24.98 -8.85
C LYS A 172 -4.66 24.07 -9.54
N ARG A 173 -4.94 22.77 -9.66
CA ARG A 173 -4.05 21.76 -10.25
C ARG A 173 -2.73 21.56 -9.48
N ASN A 174 -2.69 21.93 -8.20
CA ASN A 174 -1.59 21.54 -7.33
C ASN A 174 -1.61 20.03 -7.12
N SER A 175 -0.45 19.37 -7.20
CA SER A 175 -0.33 17.92 -7.10
C SER A 175 0.03 17.52 -5.67
N TYR A 176 -0.84 16.78 -5.00
CA TYR A 176 -0.64 16.29 -3.63
C TYR A 176 -0.38 14.80 -3.65
N LEU A 177 0.70 14.35 -3.00
CA LEU A 177 1.02 12.94 -2.90
C LEU A 177 -0.04 12.21 -2.09
N LEU A 178 -0.76 11.29 -2.73
CA LEU A 178 -1.77 10.45 -2.08
C LEU A 178 -1.17 9.11 -1.67
N GLU A 179 -0.45 8.43 -2.57
CA GLU A 179 0.14 7.13 -2.30
C GLU A 179 1.52 6.95 -2.91
N ILE A 180 2.31 6.12 -2.25
CA ILE A 180 3.49 5.48 -2.81
C ILE A 180 3.24 3.99 -2.78
N ARG A 181 3.42 3.33 -3.93
CA ARG A 181 3.30 1.88 -4.04
C ARG A 181 4.67 1.27 -4.30
N LEU A 182 5.06 0.32 -3.46
CA LEU A 182 6.25 -0.50 -3.62
C LEU A 182 5.84 -1.88 -4.12
N CYS A 183 6.57 -2.44 -5.09
CA CYS A 183 6.26 -3.75 -5.64
C CYS A 183 7.20 -4.81 -5.07
N LEU A 184 6.69 -6.02 -4.91
CA LEU A 184 7.42 -7.17 -4.43
C LEU A 184 7.12 -8.38 -5.30
N ASP A 185 8.04 -9.35 -5.35
CA ASP A 185 7.79 -10.64 -5.99
C ASP A 185 6.51 -11.32 -5.48
N GLN A 186 6.09 -12.41 -6.13
CA GLN A 186 4.89 -13.18 -5.75
C GLN A 186 4.93 -13.74 -4.33
N THR A 187 6.10 -13.80 -3.69
CA THR A 187 6.23 -14.29 -2.31
C THR A 187 6.12 -13.17 -1.28
N GLY A 188 6.26 -11.90 -1.70
CA GLY A 188 6.38 -10.75 -0.81
C GLY A 188 7.76 -10.65 -0.12
N ALA A 189 8.74 -11.43 -0.57
CA ALA A 189 10.06 -11.48 0.04
C ALA A 189 10.97 -10.36 -0.47
N THR A 190 11.06 -10.22 -1.80
CA THR A 190 11.99 -9.29 -2.47
C THR A 190 11.25 -8.11 -3.07
N PHE A 191 11.75 -6.89 -2.84
CA PHE A 191 11.27 -5.71 -3.55
C PHE A 191 11.73 -5.75 -5.01
N ILE A 192 10.82 -5.41 -5.92
CA ILE A 192 11.06 -5.34 -7.35
C ILE A 192 10.61 -3.98 -7.90
N ASN A 193 11.09 -3.63 -9.09
CA ASN A 193 10.58 -2.45 -9.78
C ASN A 193 9.09 -2.62 -10.07
N CYS A 194 8.31 -1.59 -9.76
CA CYS A 194 6.94 -1.54 -10.22
C CYS A 194 6.87 -1.27 -11.73
N ASN A 195 5.80 -1.74 -12.37
CA ASN A 195 5.45 -1.27 -13.70
C ASN A 195 5.29 0.27 -13.70
N PRO A 196 5.74 0.97 -14.76
CA PRO A 196 5.63 2.41 -14.84
C PRO A 196 4.20 2.90 -14.65
N TYR A 197 3.99 3.72 -13.61
CA TYR A 197 2.75 4.41 -13.35
C TYR A 197 3.07 5.72 -12.63
N ASN A 198 2.51 6.82 -13.12
CA ASN A 198 2.56 8.08 -12.41
C ASN A 198 1.49 9.03 -12.96
N ASN A 199 0.58 9.46 -12.10
CA ASN A 199 -0.35 10.55 -12.39
C ASN A 199 0.06 11.87 -11.73
N CYS A 200 1.15 11.91 -10.96
CA CYS A 200 1.63 13.11 -10.29
C CYS A 200 2.20 14.16 -11.25
N GLY A 201 2.06 15.44 -10.89
CA GLY A 201 2.76 16.55 -11.53
C GLY A 201 4.27 16.52 -11.27
N ASN A 202 5.02 17.42 -11.92
CA ASN A 202 6.48 17.47 -11.72
C ASN A 202 6.87 17.94 -10.31
N ASN A 203 6.05 18.83 -9.73
CA ASN A 203 6.20 19.34 -8.36
C ASN A 203 5.07 18.76 -7.51
N ILE A 204 5.43 18.09 -6.43
CA ILE A 204 4.53 17.31 -5.57
C ILE A 204 4.55 17.90 -4.16
N ILE A 205 3.38 18.07 -3.57
CA ILE A 205 3.18 18.54 -2.19
C ILE A 205 2.99 17.32 -1.29
N LEU A 206 3.72 17.32 -0.18
CA LEU A 206 3.49 16.43 0.96
C LEU A 206 2.96 17.30 2.12
N PRO A 207 1.63 17.44 2.28
CA PRO A 207 1.07 18.37 3.26
C PRO A 207 1.28 17.89 4.70
N LEU A 208 1.35 18.83 5.65
CA LEU A 208 1.29 18.56 7.10
C LEU A 208 -0.11 18.09 7.48
#